data_AF-A0A8J5PGI4-F1
#
_entry.id   AF-A0A8J5PGI4-F1
#
_cell.length_a   1.000
_cell.length_b   1.000
_cell.length_c   1.000
_cell.angle_alpha   90.00
_cell.angle_beta   90.00
_cell.angle_gamma   90.00
#
_symmetry.space_group_name_H-M   'P 1'
#
loop_
_entity.id
_entity.type
_entity.pdbx_description
1 polymer ?
#
loop_
_entity_poly.entity_id
_entity_poly.type
_entity_poly.pdbx_seq_one_letter_code
_entity_poly.pdbx_strand_id
1 'polypeptide(L)'
;MIRETRNPFLPSTSFLSTRVPSKPSADGGSLPVEAELDLDYAMAFTGPLLITFYSVGAHAPKIGQASNGPISPEDDELYAEFFEYVLGMKDPPKVISTSYNDVEQDVTAAYATHVCNLPAKAAARGIFIIGSSGDGGAAGTD
;
A
#
# COMPACT_ATOMS: atom_id res chain seq x y z
N MET A 1 -41.81 3.14 -1.12
CA MET A 1 -40.86 4.17 -1.58
C MET A 1 -40.04 4.60 -0.37
N ILE A 2 -38.90 3.94 -0.13
CA ILE A 2 -38.00 4.32 0.96
C ILE A 2 -37.24 5.55 0.47
N ARG A 3 -37.57 6.72 1.00
CA ARG A 3 -36.74 7.92 0.82
C ARG A 3 -35.53 7.74 1.72
N GLU A 4 -34.39 7.49 1.11
CA GLU A 4 -33.10 7.49 1.78
C GLU A 4 -32.83 8.92 2.26
N THR A 5 -33.11 9.21 3.53
CA THR A 5 -32.72 10.47 4.15
C THR A 5 -31.22 10.41 4.39
N ARG A 6 -30.42 10.90 3.43
CA ARG A 6 -28.99 11.16 3.69
C ARG A 6 -28.89 12.07 4.90
N ASN A 7 -28.21 11.60 5.94
CA ASN A 7 -27.90 12.41 7.11
C ASN A 7 -26.95 13.54 6.67
N PRO A 8 -27.37 14.83 6.73
CA PRO A 8 -26.54 15.95 6.27
C PRO A 8 -25.27 16.16 7.11
N PHE A 9 -25.16 15.48 8.26
CA PHE A 9 -23.99 15.49 9.12
C PHE A 9 -22.95 14.41 8.77
N LEU A 10 -23.27 13.46 7.88
CA LEU A 10 -22.28 12.52 7.38
C LEU A 10 -21.56 13.15 6.18
N PRO A 11 -20.25 13.44 6.29
CA PRO A 11 -19.51 13.93 5.13
C PRO A 11 -19.65 12.92 3.99
N SER A 12 -19.86 13.42 2.78
CA SER A 12 -19.80 12.56 1.59
C SER A 12 -18.36 12.08 1.44
N THR A 13 -18.12 10.82 1.74
CA THR A 13 -16.84 10.16 1.46
C THR A 13 -16.77 9.86 -0.03
N SER A 14 -15.66 10.25 -0.65
CA SER A 14 -15.36 9.93 -2.04
C SER A 14 -14.04 9.20 -2.07
N PHE A 15 -13.99 8.10 -2.82
CA PHE A 15 -12.77 7.35 -3.04
C PHE A 15 -12.53 7.14 -4.54
N LEU A 16 -11.26 7.11 -4.92
CA LEU A 16 -10.80 6.75 -6.24
C LEU A 16 -9.95 5.47 -6.13
N SER A 17 -10.30 4.43 -6.88
CA SER A 17 -9.42 3.26 -7.04
C SER A 17 -8.51 3.48 -8.23
N THR A 18 -7.20 3.45 -8.00
CA THR A 18 -6.16 3.57 -9.02
C THR A 18 -5.33 2.30 -9.03
N ARG A 19 -5.20 1.69 -10.22
CA ARG A 19 -4.26 0.59 -10.41
C ARG A 19 -2.88 1.15 -10.76
N VAL A 20 -1.87 0.78 -9.99
CA VAL A 20 -0.47 1.04 -10.34
C VAL A 20 -0.12 0.21 -11.58
N PRO A 21 0.66 0.71 -12.56
CA PRO A 21 0.92 0.01 -13.83
C PRO A 21 1.74 -1.30 -13.71
N SER A 22 1.20 -2.31 -13.05
CA SER A 22 1.70 -3.67 -12.94
C SER A 22 0.53 -4.63 -13.06
N LYS A 23 0.33 -5.18 -14.26
CA LYS A 23 -0.42 -6.42 -14.51
C LYS A 23 -1.88 -6.49 -13.95
N PRO A 24 -2.62 -7.59 -14.18
CA PRO A 24 -3.97 -7.76 -13.61
C PRO A 24 -3.93 -7.93 -12.09
N SER A 25 -4.99 -7.51 -11.40
CA SER A 25 -5.16 -7.79 -9.97
C SER A 25 -5.22 -9.30 -9.73
N ALA A 26 -4.53 -9.79 -8.70
CA ALA A 26 -4.49 -11.22 -8.35
C ALA A 26 -5.86 -11.78 -7.92
N ASP A 27 -6.76 -10.89 -7.48
CA ASP A 27 -8.10 -11.19 -6.96
C ASP A 27 -9.22 -11.18 -8.03
N GLY A 28 -8.88 -11.04 -9.31
CA GLY A 28 -9.90 -10.98 -10.38
C GLY A 28 -10.81 -9.74 -10.31
N GLY A 29 -10.45 -8.71 -9.55
CA GLY A 29 -11.18 -7.45 -9.41
C GLY A 29 -12.08 -7.35 -8.17
N SER A 30 -12.11 -8.35 -7.28
CA SER A 30 -12.78 -8.23 -5.97
C SER A 30 -11.83 -7.65 -4.93
N LEU A 31 -12.26 -6.67 -4.13
CA LEU A 31 -11.41 -6.17 -3.05
C LEU A 31 -11.24 -7.29 -1.99
N PRO A 32 -10.00 -7.64 -1.61
CA PRO A 32 -9.77 -8.55 -0.50
C PRO A 32 -10.18 -7.87 0.82
N VAL A 33 -10.43 -8.67 1.85
CA VAL A 33 -10.88 -8.21 3.18
C VAL A 33 -9.99 -7.09 3.75
N GLU A 34 -8.67 -7.19 3.55
CA GLU A 34 -7.70 -6.18 3.98
C GLU A 34 -7.92 -4.82 3.27
N ALA A 35 -8.15 -4.84 1.96
CA ALA A 35 -8.39 -3.62 1.18
C ALA A 35 -9.72 -2.95 1.55
N GLU A 36 -10.75 -3.73 1.89
CA GLU A 36 -12.01 -3.19 2.41
C GLU A 36 -11.82 -2.58 3.80
N LEU A 37 -11.07 -3.26 4.67
CA LEU A 37 -10.75 -2.79 6.02
C LEU A 37 -9.98 -1.45 5.99
N ASP A 38 -8.96 -1.34 5.15
CA ASP A 38 -8.18 -0.11 4.94
C ASP A 38 -9.08 1.06 4.53
N LEU A 39 -9.98 0.83 3.58
CA LEU A 39 -10.91 1.84 3.08
C LEU A 39 -11.90 2.28 4.16
N ASP A 40 -12.51 1.33 4.87
CA ASP A 40 -13.52 1.63 5.89
C ASP A 40 -12.94 2.48 7.02
N TYR A 41 -11.74 2.15 7.50
CA TYR A 41 -11.08 2.95 8.54
C TYR A 41 -10.55 4.28 8.01
N ALA A 42 -9.96 4.32 6.80
CA ALA A 42 -9.54 5.58 6.20
C ALA A 42 -10.73 6.55 6.05
N MET A 43 -11.86 6.08 5.51
CA MET A 43 -13.09 6.86 5.37
C MET A 43 -13.60 7.40 6.69
N ALA A 44 -13.54 6.61 7.76
CA ALA A 44 -13.97 7.04 9.09
C ALA A 44 -13.09 8.16 9.66
N PHE A 45 -11.77 8.12 9.43
CA PHE A 45 -10.83 9.09 10.01
C PHE A 45 -10.64 10.36 9.16
N THR A 46 -10.78 10.29 7.84
CA THR A 46 -10.45 11.41 6.96
C THR A 46 -11.63 12.33 6.65
N GLY A 47 -12.86 11.92 6.99
CA GLY A 47 -14.06 12.71 6.77
C GLY A 47 -14.24 13.11 5.30
N PRO A 48 -14.31 14.40 4.94
CA PRO A 48 -14.58 14.85 3.57
C PRO A 48 -13.36 14.82 2.63
N LEU A 49 -12.17 14.43 3.11
CA LEU A 49 -10.99 14.35 2.26
C LEU A 49 -11.14 13.22 1.22
N LEU A 50 -10.61 13.46 0.01
CA LEU A 50 -10.58 12.46 -1.05
C LEU A 50 -9.60 11.34 -0.69
N ILE A 51 -10.09 10.10 -0.69
CA ILE A 51 -9.26 8.91 -0.50
C ILE A 51 -8.90 8.35 -1.88
N THR A 52 -7.64 7.96 -2.07
CA THR A 52 -7.23 7.20 -3.25
C THR A 52 -6.70 5.86 -2.80
N PHE A 53 -7.37 4.78 -3.21
CA PHE A 53 -6.91 3.41 -3.02
C PHE A 53 -5.99 3.04 -4.16
N TYR A 54 -4.77 2.60 -3.83
CA TYR A 54 -3.80 2.13 -4.82
C TYR A 54 -3.73 0.62 -4.78
N SER A 55 -4.10 -0.02 -5.88
CA SER A 55 -3.90 -1.45 -6.09
C SER A 55 -2.64 -1.65 -6.91
N VAL A 56 -1.65 -2.35 -6.35
CA VAL A 56 -0.44 -2.79 -7.04
C VAL A 56 -0.68 -4.24 -7.44
N GLY A 57 -0.51 -4.56 -8.73
CA GLY A 57 -0.74 -5.93 -9.16
C GLY A 57 0.45 -6.82 -8.85
N ALA A 58 0.16 -8.12 -8.68
CA ALA A 58 1.16 -9.15 -8.44
C ALA A 58 2.25 -9.14 -9.53
N HIS A 59 3.51 -9.39 -9.11
CA HIS A 59 4.71 -9.66 -9.92
C HIS A 59 5.64 -8.51 -10.29
N ALA A 60 6.22 -7.84 -9.29
CA ALA A 60 7.46 -7.06 -9.42
C ALA A 60 8.71 -7.96 -9.24
N PRO A 61 9.79 -7.77 -10.03
CA PRO A 61 10.99 -8.62 -9.98
C PRO A 61 11.75 -8.50 -8.65
N LYS A 62 12.13 -9.65 -8.06
CA LYS A 62 12.93 -9.72 -6.81
C LYS A 62 14.13 -8.78 -6.81
N ILE A 63 14.30 -8.05 -5.71
CA ILE A 63 15.56 -7.38 -5.37
C ILE A 63 16.02 -7.94 -4.02
N GLY A 64 17.06 -8.78 -4.00
CA GLY A 64 17.84 -9.04 -2.78
C GLY A 64 17.18 -9.74 -1.58
N GLN A 65 16.66 -10.96 -1.74
CA GLN A 65 16.40 -11.90 -0.63
C GLN A 65 17.57 -12.88 -0.42
N ALA A 66 17.80 -13.33 0.82
CA ALA A 66 18.84 -14.30 1.16
C ALA A 66 18.49 -15.69 0.58
N SER A 67 19.38 -16.23 -0.26
CA SER A 67 19.20 -17.53 -0.91
C SER A 67 19.09 -18.66 0.11
N ASN A 68 17.91 -19.27 0.23
CA ASN A 68 17.73 -20.65 0.71
C ASN A 68 16.60 -21.42 0.00
N GLY A 69 16.06 -20.91 -1.11
CA GLY A 69 15.06 -21.62 -1.91
C GLY A 69 15.05 -21.19 -3.38
N PRO A 70 14.57 -22.05 -4.31
CA PRO A 70 14.35 -21.64 -5.69
C PRO A 70 13.34 -20.49 -5.74
N ILE A 71 13.67 -19.46 -6.51
CA ILE A 71 12.79 -18.31 -6.78
C ILE A 71 11.55 -18.84 -7.49
N SER A 72 10.37 -18.67 -6.88
CA SER A 72 9.12 -19.03 -7.53
C SER A 72 8.66 -17.90 -8.45
N PRO A 73 7.94 -18.17 -9.55
CA PRO A 73 7.36 -17.14 -10.42
C PRO A 73 6.34 -16.20 -9.73
N GLU A 74 6.03 -16.42 -8.45
CA GLU A 74 5.06 -15.69 -7.62
C GLU A 74 5.67 -14.83 -6.50
N ASP A 75 6.96 -14.52 -6.59
CA ASP A 75 7.63 -13.70 -5.57
C ASP A 75 7.65 -12.20 -5.97
N ASP A 76 6.84 -11.39 -5.28
CA ASP A 76 6.41 -10.05 -5.69
C ASP A 76 6.98 -8.92 -4.81
N GLU A 77 7.76 -7.97 -5.38
CA GLU A 77 8.27 -6.78 -4.65
C GLU A 77 7.35 -5.55 -4.79
N LEU A 78 6.10 -5.66 -4.31
CA LEU A 78 5.04 -4.68 -4.53
C LEU A 78 5.31 -3.33 -3.85
N TYR A 79 6.02 -3.34 -2.73
CA TYR A 79 6.31 -2.15 -1.93
C TYR A 79 7.23 -1.18 -2.68
N ALA A 80 8.30 -1.69 -3.27
CA ALA A 80 9.25 -0.87 -4.02
C ALA A 80 8.58 -0.22 -5.25
N GLU A 81 7.79 -1.01 -5.99
CA GLU A 81 7.08 -0.55 -7.18
C GLU A 81 6.10 0.59 -6.86
N PHE A 82 5.33 0.45 -5.78
CA PHE A 82 4.42 1.49 -5.34
C PHE A 82 5.13 2.83 -5.10
N PHE A 83 6.23 2.81 -4.34
CA PHE A 83 6.95 4.04 -4.05
C PHE A 83 7.64 4.62 -5.29
N GLU A 84 8.16 3.79 -6.20
CA GLU A 84 8.70 4.27 -7.48
C GLU A 84 7.62 4.98 -8.31
N TYR A 85 6.41 4.42 -8.35
CA TYR A 85 5.27 5.04 -9.01
C TYR A 85 4.90 6.39 -8.38
N VAL A 86 4.78 6.46 -7.05
CA VAL A 86 4.52 7.72 -6.32
C VAL A 86 5.63 8.75 -6.57
N LEU A 87 6.90 8.33 -6.57
CA LEU A 87 8.04 9.21 -6.83
C LEU A 87 8.05 9.76 -8.26
N GLY A 88 7.48 9.04 -9.23
CA GLY A 88 7.29 9.50 -10.61
C GLY A 88 6.12 10.48 -10.82
N MET A 89 5.18 10.58 -9.87
CA MET A 89 4.04 11.48 -10.00
C MET A 89 4.45 12.94 -9.94
N LYS A 90 3.86 13.78 -10.80
CA LYS A 90 3.98 15.24 -10.70
C LYS A 90 3.39 15.76 -9.39
N ASP A 91 2.17 15.33 -9.08
CA ASP A 91 1.38 15.76 -7.93
C ASP A 91 1.02 14.53 -7.06
N PRO A 92 1.94 14.03 -6.21
CA PRO A 92 1.71 12.84 -5.39
C PRO A 92 0.78 13.11 -4.19
N PRO A 93 0.18 12.07 -3.60
CA PRO A 93 -0.58 12.19 -2.36
C PRO A 93 0.27 12.78 -1.23
N LYS A 94 -0.37 13.48 -0.29
CA LYS A 94 0.32 14.09 0.87
C LYS A 94 0.41 13.17 2.07
N VAL A 95 -0.47 12.19 2.15
CA VAL A 95 -0.50 11.17 3.19
C VAL A 95 -0.65 9.81 2.50
N ILE A 96 0.17 8.85 2.91
CA ILE A 96 0.12 7.46 2.49
C ILE A 96 -0.06 6.61 3.75
N SER A 97 -1.04 5.72 3.72
CA SER A 97 -1.22 4.65 4.69
C SER A 97 -0.97 3.33 3.98
N THR A 98 -0.23 2.41 4.60
CA THR A 98 0.04 1.09 4.04
C THR A 98 0.11 0.04 5.15
N SER A 99 -0.55 -1.09 4.92
CA SER A 99 -0.51 -2.28 5.78
C SER A 99 0.47 -3.36 5.29
N TYR A 100 1.17 -3.13 4.17
CA TYR A 100 2.15 -4.07 3.62
C TYR A 100 3.50 -3.95 4.32
N ASN A 101 4.12 -5.09 4.62
CA ASN A 101 5.45 -5.19 5.21
C ASN A 101 6.19 -6.46 4.73
N ASP A 102 7.50 -6.48 4.99
CA ASP A 102 8.38 -7.66 4.85
C ASP A 102 9.06 -7.92 6.20
N VAL A 103 9.43 -9.19 6.46
CA VAL A 103 10.25 -9.55 7.61
C VAL A 103 11.70 -9.07 7.39
N GLU A 104 12.15 -8.10 8.20
CA GLU A 104 13.48 -7.45 8.04
C GLU A 104 14.65 -8.46 8.03
N GLN A 105 14.52 -9.58 8.76
CA GLN A 105 15.56 -10.59 8.88
C GLN A 105 15.70 -11.49 7.63
N ASP A 106 14.68 -11.54 6.77
CA ASP A 106 14.65 -12.42 5.61
C ASP A 106 15.19 -11.75 4.33
N VAL A 107 15.40 -10.43 4.39
CA VAL A 107 15.90 -9.65 3.25
C VAL A 107 17.39 -9.36 3.36
N THR A 108 18.06 -9.19 2.22
CA THR A 108 19.47 -8.76 2.21
C THR A 108 19.58 -7.30 2.66
N ALA A 109 20.71 -6.95 3.27
CA ALA A 109 21.00 -5.56 3.64
C ALA A 109 20.96 -4.59 2.44
N ALA A 110 21.31 -5.07 1.24
CA ALA A 110 21.24 -4.28 0.01
C ALA A 110 19.79 -3.93 -0.36
N TYR A 111 18.88 -4.91 -0.26
CA TYR A 111 17.45 -4.67 -0.47
C TYR A 111 16.87 -3.75 0.59
N ALA A 112 17.09 -4.04 1.88
CA ALA A 112 16.61 -3.20 2.98
C ALA A 112 17.05 -1.74 2.78
N THR A 113 18.31 -1.51 2.42
CA THR A 113 18.81 -0.16 2.12
C THR A 113 18.10 0.47 0.92
N HIS A 114 17.88 -0.28 -0.15
CA HIS A 114 17.17 0.21 -1.33
C HIS A 114 15.74 0.62 -0.99
N VAL A 115 14.99 -0.26 -0.33
CA VAL A 115 13.61 -0.03 0.08
C VAL A 115 13.50 1.11 1.06
N CYS A 116 14.34 1.18 2.10
CA CYS A 116 14.32 2.29 3.07
C CYS A 116 14.55 3.67 2.42
N ASN A 117 15.31 3.73 1.31
CA ASN A 117 15.55 4.97 0.59
C ASN A 117 14.32 5.48 -0.18
N LEU A 118 13.36 4.62 -0.54
CA LEU A 118 12.16 5.00 -1.28
C LEU A 118 11.18 5.87 -0.46
N PRO A 119 10.72 5.46 0.74
CA PRO A 119 9.90 6.31 1.60
C PRO A 119 10.69 7.52 2.10
N ALA A 120 12.02 7.43 2.26
CA ALA A 120 12.86 8.60 2.57
C ALA A 120 12.81 9.67 1.46
N LYS A 121 12.90 9.26 0.18
CA LYS A 121 12.71 10.18 -0.96
C LYS A 121 11.30 10.73 -1.01
N ALA A 122 10.28 9.93 -0.71
CA ALA A 122 8.89 10.37 -0.67
C ALA A 122 8.67 11.41 0.44
N ALA A 123 9.23 11.19 1.63
CA ALA A 123 9.21 12.15 2.73
C ALA A 123 9.93 13.47 2.35
N ALA A 124 11.04 13.40 1.61
CA ALA A 124 11.71 14.59 1.07
C ALA A 124 10.84 15.38 0.07
N ARG A 125 9.84 14.74 -0.57
CA ARG A 125 8.82 15.40 -1.39
C ARG A 125 7.63 15.94 -0.58
N GLY A 126 7.68 15.87 0.75
CA GLY A 126 6.64 16.35 1.67
C GLY A 126 5.45 15.38 1.80
N ILE A 127 5.70 14.08 1.65
CA ILE A 127 4.70 13.02 1.83
C ILE A 127 4.83 12.45 3.24
N PHE A 128 3.73 12.42 3.99
CA PHE A 128 3.63 11.75 5.29
C PHE A 128 3.26 10.28 5.08
N ILE A 129 3.97 9.36 5.74
CA ILE A 129 3.80 7.92 5.54
C ILE A 129 3.50 7.27 6.88
N ILE A 130 2.44 6.46 6.92
CA ILE A 130 2.03 5.64 8.05
C ILE A 130 2.12 4.18 7.59
N GLY A 131 2.95 3.38 8.26
CA GLY A 131 3.04 1.94 8.04
C GLY A 131 2.50 1.17 9.24
N SER A 132 1.92 -0.02 8.98
CA SER A 132 1.62 -0.98 10.04
C SER A 132 2.91 -1.45 10.72
N SER A 133 2.80 -1.86 11.99
CA SER A 133 3.93 -2.45 12.73
C SER A 133 4.07 -3.96 12.54
N GLY A 134 3.14 -4.56 11.81
CA GLY A 134 2.97 -6.01 11.73
C GLY A 134 2.11 -6.60 12.86
N ASP A 135 1.66 -7.82 12.65
CA ASP A 135 0.77 -8.59 13.53
C ASP A 135 1.51 -9.71 14.30
N GLY A 136 2.79 -9.94 13.99
CA GLY A 136 3.69 -10.89 14.62
C GLY A 136 4.24 -10.47 15.98
N GLY A 137 3.76 -9.35 16.52
CA GLY A 137 4.21 -8.79 17.80
C GLY A 137 5.70 -8.47 17.81
N ALA A 138 6.35 -8.61 18.97
CA ALA A 138 7.76 -8.27 19.13
C ALA A 138 8.73 -9.15 18.33
N ALA A 139 8.26 -10.30 17.81
CA ALA A 139 9.07 -11.17 16.96
C ALA A 139 9.15 -10.66 15.52
N GLY A 140 8.20 -9.84 15.07
CA GLY A 140 8.15 -9.32 13.70
C GLY A 140 8.01 -10.41 12.64
N THR A 141 7.29 -11.49 12.96
CA THR A 141 7.00 -12.60 12.05
C THR A 141 5.54 -12.51 11.61
N ASP A 142 5.31 -11.99 10.41
CA ASP A 142 3.99 -11.86 9.78
C ASP A 142 3.76 -12.96 8.74
#